data_AF-A0A7V0SBW8-F1
#
_entry.id   AF-A0A7V0SBW8-F1
#
_cell.length_a   1.000
_cell.length_b   1.000
_cell.length_c   1.000
_cell.angle_alpha   90.00
_cell.angle_beta   90.00
_cell.angle_gamma   90.00
#
_symmetry.space_group_name_H-M   'P 1'
#
loop_
_entity.id
_entity.type
_entity.pdbx_description
1 polymer ?
#
loop_
_entity_poly.entity_id
_entity_poly.type
_entity_poly.pdbx_seq_one_letter_code
_entity_poly.pdbx_strand_id
1 'polypeptide(L)'
;MVSDILNYLLITLGLIILYEILRGLVLGKIREKLYRSVTEYIDEHKVRLDRFKLIHKLVVKQELLNNSEIHQAIIEHASEKGIRIPQVQEQVETYIEEIVPFFNLLSYYKIGYRIAHGLLNMVYEVVIDHENAEKLKKIPPDSVVVFVMNHRSNIDYIL
;
A
#
# COMPACT_ATOMS: atom_id res chain seq x y z
N MET A 1 -33.12 24.62 35.33
CA MET A 1 -32.49 25.28 34.16
C MET A 1 -31.00 24.94 34.04
N VAL A 2 -30.13 25.30 35.01
CA VAL A 2 -28.69 24.94 34.94
C VAL A 2 -28.46 23.42 35.05
N SER A 3 -29.23 22.74 35.90
CA SER A 3 -29.20 21.27 36.03
C SER A 3 -29.59 20.54 34.76
N ASP A 4 -30.58 21.06 34.04
CA ASP A 4 -31.10 20.45 32.82
C ASP A 4 -30.08 20.61 31.69
N ILE A 5 -29.48 21.80 31.57
CA ILE A 5 -28.39 22.07 30.62
C ILE A 5 -27.19 21.15 30.91
N LEU A 6 -26.82 20.96 32.18
CA LEU A 6 -25.73 20.07 32.57
C LEU A 6 -26.03 18.61 32.22
N ASN A 7 -27.28 18.15 32.42
CA ASN A 7 -27.70 16.81 32.04
C ASN A 7 -27.65 16.60 30.53
N TYR A 8 -28.11 17.56 29.71
CA TYR A 8 -28.00 17.46 28.25
C TYR A 8 -26.53 17.46 27.78
N LEU A 9 -25.66 18.24 28.42
CA LEU A 9 -24.22 18.23 28.15
C LEU A 9 -23.58 16.86 28.46
N LEU A 10 -23.94 16.25 29.59
CA LEU A 10 -23.44 14.93 29.96
C LEU A 10 -23.93 13.84 29.01
N ILE A 11 -25.19 13.90 28.58
CA ILE A 11 -25.76 12.94 27.62
C ILE A 11 -25.06 13.06 26.26
N THR A 12 -24.88 14.28 25.76
CA THR A 12 -24.21 14.51 24.47
C THR A 12 -22.75 14.07 24.50
N LEU A 13 -22.02 14.37 25.58
CA LEU A 13 -20.65 13.89 25.76
C LEU A 13 -20.59 12.35 25.82
N GLY A 14 -21.52 11.72 26.55
CA GLY A 14 -21.63 10.26 26.62
C GLY A 14 -21.88 9.62 25.25
N LEU A 15 -22.74 10.21 24.42
CA LEU A 15 -23.00 9.75 23.06
C LEU A 15 -21.76 9.88 22.15
N ILE A 16 -20.99 10.96 22.27
CA ILE A 16 -19.75 11.15 21.51
C ILE A 16 -18.71 10.09 21.91
N ILE A 17 -18.53 9.86 23.21
CA ILE A 17 -17.60 8.83 23.72
C ILE A 17 -18.02 7.44 23.24
N LEU A 18 -19.31 7.12 23.33
CA LEU A 18 -19.84 5.85 22.87
C LEU A 18 -19.62 5.65 21.37
N TYR A 19 -19.84 6.70 20.57
CA TYR A 19 -19.58 6.68 19.13
C TYR A 19 -18.11 6.42 18.81
N GLU A 20 -17.17 7.10 19.47
CA GLU A 20 -15.73 6.90 19.22
C GLU A 20 -15.26 5.50 19.65
N ILE A 21 -15.78 4.96 20.75
CA ILE A 21 -15.48 3.58 21.18
C ILE A 21 -15.99 2.57 20.13
N LEU A 22 -17.25 2.70 19.70
CA LEU A 22 -17.84 1.85 18.66
C LEU A 22 -17.05 1.94 17.36
N ARG A 23 -16.74 3.16 16.91
CA ARG A 23 -15.95 3.43 15.70
C ARG A 23 -14.57 2.78 15.79
N GLY A 24 -13.86 2.94 16.91
CA GLY A 24 -12.54 2.35 17.14
C GLY A 24 -12.56 0.82 17.08
N LEU A 25 -13.54 0.18 17.73
CA LEU A 25 -13.71 -1.27 17.74
C LEU A 25 -14.04 -1.83 16.35
N VAL A 26 -14.96 -1.18 15.62
CA VAL A 26 -15.36 -1.58 14.27
C VAL A 26 -14.18 -1.44 13.30
N LEU A 27 -13.51 -0.29 13.29
CA LEU A 27 -12.36 -0.04 12.43
C LEU A 27 -11.18 -0.99 12.75
N GLY A 28 -10.93 -1.27 14.03
CA GLY A 28 -9.92 -2.22 14.47
C GLY A 28 -10.17 -3.64 13.94
N LYS A 29 -11.39 -4.17 14.14
CA LYS A 29 -11.77 -5.50 13.64
C LYS A 29 -11.73 -5.59 12.11
N ILE A 30 -12.21 -4.55 11.41
CA ILE A 30 -12.14 -4.49 9.94
C ILE A 30 -10.67 -4.53 9.50
N ARG A 31 -9.81 -3.73 10.12
CA ARG A 31 -8.37 -3.67 9.81
C ARG A 31 -7.70 -5.03 10.02
N GLU A 32 -7.95 -5.69 11.14
CA GLU A 32 -7.39 -7.01 11.44
C GLU A 32 -7.84 -8.07 10.43
N LYS A 33 -9.14 -8.12 10.12
CA LYS A 33 -9.69 -9.04 9.11
C LYS A 33 -9.14 -8.76 7.72
N LEU A 34 -8.92 -7.50 7.37
CA LEU A 34 -8.30 -7.10 6.11
C LEU A 34 -6.85 -7.56 6.02
N TYR A 35 -6.05 -7.32 7.05
CA TYR A 35 -4.65 -7.77 7.10
C TYR A 35 -4.55 -9.29 6.96
N ARG A 36 -5.37 -10.04 7.71
CA ARG A 36 -5.34 -11.50 7.64
C ARG A 36 -5.69 -12.03 6.25
N SER A 37 -6.73 -11.47 5.64
CA SER A 37 -7.14 -11.83 4.28
C SER A 37 -6.09 -11.47 3.22
N VAL A 38 -5.30 -10.41 3.42
CA VAL A 38 -4.19 -10.09 2.51
C VAL A 38 -3.05 -11.09 2.68
N THR A 39 -2.68 -11.43 3.92
CA THR A 39 -1.65 -12.43 4.18
C THR A 39 -2.03 -13.80 3.62
N GLU A 40 -3.27 -14.24 3.82
CA GLU A 40 -3.79 -15.50 3.25
C GLU A 40 -3.72 -15.49 1.72
N TYR A 41 -4.11 -14.38 1.06
CA TYR A 41 -4.06 -14.25 -0.40
C TYR A 41 -2.62 -14.30 -0.95
N ILE A 42 -1.68 -13.63 -0.28
CA ILE A 42 -0.26 -13.62 -0.64
C ILE A 42 0.34 -15.03 -0.54
N ASP A 43 0.02 -15.75 0.53
CA ASP A 43 0.51 -17.10 0.80
C ASP A 43 -0.04 -18.10 -0.23
N GLU A 44 -1.34 -18.04 -0.51
CA GLU A 44 -2.01 -18.87 -1.51
C GLU A 44 -1.41 -18.69 -2.92
N HIS A 45 -1.12 -17.46 -3.31
CA HIS A 45 -0.61 -17.12 -4.65
C HIS A 45 0.92 -17.09 -4.73
N LYS A 46 1.63 -17.43 -3.64
CA LYS A 46 3.09 -17.43 -3.51
C LYS A 46 3.75 -16.16 -4.07
N VAL A 47 3.10 -15.01 -3.88
CA VAL A 47 3.58 -13.74 -4.41
C VAL A 47 4.86 -13.37 -3.66
N ARG A 48 6.01 -13.39 -4.35
CA ARG A 48 7.27 -12.87 -3.80
C ARG A 48 7.15 -11.36 -3.69
N LEU A 49 6.82 -10.89 -2.49
CA LEU A 49 6.76 -9.47 -2.19
C LEU A 49 8.13 -8.99 -1.75
N ASP A 50 8.73 -8.09 -2.53
CA ASP A 50 9.89 -7.33 -2.07
C ASP A 50 9.51 -6.53 -0.81
N ARG A 51 10.39 -6.56 0.19
CA ARG A 51 10.19 -5.96 1.53
C ARG A 51 9.66 -4.53 1.48
N PHE A 52 10.01 -3.76 0.45
CA PHE A 52 9.66 -2.35 0.30
C PHE A 52 8.28 -2.08 -0.31
N LYS A 53 7.60 -3.08 -0.91
CA LYS A 53 6.29 -2.87 -1.55
C LYS A 53 5.11 -2.78 -0.57
N LEU A 54 5.33 -3.08 0.70
CA LEU A 54 4.30 -3.11 1.75
C LEU A 54 4.48 -2.03 2.82
N ILE A 55 5.62 -1.35 2.83
CA ILE A 55 5.98 -0.43 3.89
C ILE A 55 5.24 0.89 3.63
N HIS A 56 4.53 1.38 4.66
CA HIS A 56 3.83 2.67 4.56
C HIS A 56 4.83 3.77 4.17
N LYS A 57 4.44 4.68 3.27
CA LYS A 57 5.31 5.78 2.77
C LYS A 57 6.07 6.50 3.89
N LEU A 58 5.41 6.72 5.04
CA LEU A 58 6.02 7.35 6.21
C LEU A 58 7.23 6.57 6.77
N VAL A 59 7.15 5.24 6.81
CA VAL A 59 8.22 4.40 7.33
C VAL A 59 9.41 4.40 6.37
N VAL A 60 9.15 4.31 5.05
CA VAL A 60 10.23 4.43 4.03
C VAL A 60 10.89 5.82 4.10
N LYS A 61 10.10 6.90 4.23
CA LYS A 61 10.64 8.26 4.40
C LYS A 61 11.54 8.35 5.64
N GLN A 62 11.10 7.81 6.77
CA GLN A 62 11.89 7.82 8.01
C GLN A 62 13.17 6.98 7.88
N GLU A 63 13.12 5.83 7.23
CA GLU A 63 14.29 4.98 7.01
C GLU A 63 15.33 5.68 6.14
N LEU A 64 14.89 6.32 5.04
CA LEU A 64 15.78 7.10 4.16
C LEU A 64 16.36 8.32 4.88
N LEU A 65 15.55 9.05 5.65
CA LEU A 65 16.03 10.22 6.39
C LEU A 65 17.02 9.89 7.50
N ASN A 66 17.03 8.65 8.01
CA ASN A 66 17.97 8.19 9.04
C ASN A 66 19.16 7.42 8.44
N ASN A 67 19.23 7.29 7.11
CA ASN A 67 20.29 6.54 6.45
C ASN A 67 21.62 7.33 6.51
N SER A 68 22.66 6.70 7.04
CA SER A 68 23.97 7.34 7.22
C SER A 68 24.65 7.74 5.90
N GLU A 69 24.45 6.99 4.82
CA GLU A 69 25.01 7.32 3.50
C GLU A 69 24.35 8.59 2.94
N ILE A 70 23.04 8.74 3.15
CA ILE A 70 22.30 9.95 2.75
C ILE A 70 22.78 11.16 3.56
N HIS A 71 22.97 11.01 4.87
CA HIS A 71 23.53 12.08 5.70
C HIS A 71 24.93 12.51 5.26
N GLN A 72 25.79 11.54 4.91
CA GLN A 72 27.14 11.82 4.41
C GLN A 72 27.07 12.60 3.09
N ALA A 73 26.21 12.17 2.16
CA ALA A 73 26.00 12.86 0.89
C ALA A 73 25.47 14.30 1.07
N ILE A 74 24.62 14.55 2.07
CA ILE A 74 24.14 15.89 2.42
C ILE A 74 25.32 16.80 2.82
N ILE A 75 26.22 16.30 3.67
CA ILE A 75 27.39 17.05 4.16
C ILE A 75 28.33 17.37 3.01
N GLU A 76 28.64 16.38 2.17
CA GLU A 76 29.50 16.54 1.00
C GLU A 76 28.91 17.55 0.01
N HIS A 77 27.63 17.43 -0.33
CA HIS A 77 26.95 18.35 -1.24
C HIS A 77 26.91 19.79 -0.70
N ALA A 78 26.64 19.95 0.61
CA ALA A 78 26.67 21.25 1.27
C ALA A 78 28.06 21.88 1.18
N SER A 79 29.11 21.08 1.43
CA SER A 79 30.50 21.55 1.35
C SER A 79 30.92 21.91 -0.07
N GLU A 80 30.57 21.11 -1.07
CA GLU A 80 30.92 21.33 -2.47
C GLU A 80 30.23 22.56 -3.07
N LYS A 81 28.95 22.77 -2.72
CA LYS A 81 28.14 23.88 -3.25
C LYS A 81 28.21 25.14 -2.40
N GLY A 82 28.86 25.08 -1.23
CA GLY A 82 28.96 26.22 -0.31
C GLY A 82 27.61 26.66 0.27
N ILE A 83 26.65 25.74 0.37
CA ILE A 83 25.30 25.99 0.89
C ILE A 83 25.16 25.39 2.29
N ARG A 84 24.19 25.89 3.07
CA ARG A 84 24.02 25.43 4.45
C ARG A 84 23.37 24.04 4.46
N ILE A 85 23.83 23.16 5.36
CA ILE A 85 23.27 21.81 5.55
C ILE A 85 21.73 21.78 5.61
N PRO A 86 21.04 22.68 6.37
CA PRO A 86 19.57 22.67 6.40
C PRO A 86 18.90 22.88 5.03
N GLN A 87 19.53 23.62 4.11
CA GLN A 87 18.99 23.87 2.78
C GLN A 87 19.08 22.61 1.90
N VAL A 88 20.17 21.85 2.03
CA VAL A 88 20.34 20.57 1.34
C VAL A 88 19.38 19.53 1.91
N GLN A 89 19.17 19.54 3.22
CA GLN A 89 18.24 18.63 3.88
C GLN A 89 16.79 18.84 3.43
N GLU A 90 16.35 20.09 3.26
CA GLU A 90 15.04 20.42 2.69
C GLU A 90 14.88 19.90 1.24
N GLN A 91 15.93 20.02 0.42
CA GLN A 91 15.94 19.44 -0.93
C GLN A 91 15.83 17.92 -0.89
N VAL A 92 16.59 17.26 -0.01
CA VAL A 92 16.53 15.80 0.14
C VAL A 92 15.16 15.34 0.61
N GLU A 93 14.53 16.05 1.55
CA GLU A 93 13.16 15.75 1.96
C GLU A 93 12.17 15.84 0.79
N THR A 94 12.31 16.86 -0.07
CA THR A 94 11.51 17.01 -1.29
C THR A 94 11.74 15.83 -2.24
N TYR A 95 13.00 15.46 -2.49
CA TYR A 95 13.32 14.30 -3.34
C TYR A 95 12.75 13.00 -2.76
N ILE A 96 12.85 12.79 -1.45
CA ILE A 96 12.26 11.63 -0.80
C ILE A 96 10.73 11.62 -0.98
N GLU A 97 10.07 12.78 -0.91
CA GLU A 97 8.64 12.87 -1.16
C GLU A 97 8.24 12.52 -2.60
N GLU A 98 9.06 12.90 -3.57
CA GLU A 98 8.85 12.61 -4.99
C GLU A 98 9.14 11.15 -5.35
N ILE A 99 10.26 10.59 -4.88
CA ILE A 99 10.69 9.23 -5.23
C ILE A 99 9.94 8.15 -4.46
N VAL A 100 9.54 8.42 -3.21
CA VAL A 100 8.90 7.39 -2.39
C VAL A 100 7.44 7.22 -2.86
N PRO A 101 7.10 6.05 -3.42
CA PRO A 101 5.78 5.84 -3.99
C PRO A 101 4.72 5.82 -2.88
N PHE A 102 3.56 6.43 -3.15
CA PHE A 102 2.36 6.21 -2.35
C PHE A 102 1.69 4.91 -2.80
N PHE A 103 2.34 3.77 -2.57
CA PHE A 103 1.78 2.49 -2.97
C PHE A 103 1.01 1.87 -1.81
N ASN A 104 -0.32 1.82 -1.93
CA ASN A 104 -1.16 1.07 -1.01
C ASN A 104 -1.56 -0.27 -1.66
N LEU A 105 -0.95 -1.36 -1.19
CA LEU A 105 -1.20 -2.71 -1.69
C LEU A 105 -2.69 -3.09 -1.61
N LEU A 106 -3.37 -2.71 -0.53
CA LEU A 106 -4.79 -3.00 -0.34
C LEU A 106 -5.64 -2.30 -1.40
N SER A 107 -5.38 -1.02 -1.64
CA SER A 107 -6.09 -0.26 -2.66
C SER A 107 -5.88 -0.85 -4.05
N TYR A 108 -4.63 -1.21 -4.38
CA TYR A 108 -4.29 -1.70 -5.71
C TYR A 108 -4.82 -3.12 -5.96
N TYR A 109 -4.47 -4.08 -5.10
CA TYR A 109 -4.76 -5.49 -5.35
C TYR A 109 -6.14 -5.94 -4.85
N LYS A 110 -6.69 -5.34 -3.79
CA LYS A 110 -7.98 -5.82 -3.24
C LYS A 110 -9.17 -5.06 -3.81
N ILE A 111 -9.02 -3.75 -3.97
CA ILE A 111 -10.09 -2.88 -4.49
C ILE A 111 -9.92 -2.71 -6.00
N GLY A 112 -8.74 -2.29 -6.44
CA GLY A 112 -8.41 -2.07 -7.84
C GLY A 112 -8.68 -3.30 -8.70
N TYR A 113 -8.17 -4.47 -8.29
CA TYR A 113 -8.44 -5.73 -8.99
C TYR A 113 -9.94 -6.05 -9.08
N ARG A 114 -10.72 -5.93 -8.00
CA ARG A 114 -12.16 -6.24 -8.04
C ARG A 114 -12.92 -5.32 -8.98
N ILE A 115 -12.61 -4.03 -8.95
CA ILE A 115 -13.22 -3.03 -9.84
C ILE A 115 -12.81 -3.32 -11.28
N ALA A 116 -11.51 -3.50 -11.51
CA ALA A 116 -10.96 -3.78 -12.83
C ALA A 116 -11.56 -5.08 -13.40
N HIS A 117 -11.53 -6.18 -12.65
CA HIS A 117 -12.11 -7.45 -13.06
C HIS A 117 -13.59 -7.32 -13.44
N GLY A 118 -14.37 -6.58 -12.65
CA GLY A 118 -15.77 -6.29 -12.98
C GLY A 118 -15.95 -5.50 -14.27
N LEU A 119 -15.19 -4.42 -14.45
CA LEU A 119 -15.26 -3.58 -15.65
C LEU A 119 -14.71 -4.27 -16.89
N LEU A 120 -13.63 -5.03 -16.75
CA LEU A 120 -12.97 -5.73 -17.84
C LEU A 120 -13.85 -6.84 -18.38
N ASN A 121 -14.49 -7.63 -17.52
CA ASN A 121 -15.44 -8.65 -17.95
C ASN A 121 -16.72 -8.07 -18.60
N MET A 122 -16.99 -6.76 -18.47
CA MET A 122 -18.08 -6.10 -19.21
C MET A 122 -17.67 -5.70 -20.63
N VAL A 123 -16.39 -5.40 -20.86
CA VAL A 123 -15.88 -4.88 -22.13
C VAL A 123 -15.16 -5.96 -22.95
N TYR A 124 -14.57 -6.93 -22.28
CA TYR A 124 -13.77 -8.01 -22.86
C TYR A 124 -14.35 -9.37 -22.49
N GLU A 125 -14.26 -10.30 -23.43
CA GLU A 125 -14.44 -11.72 -23.17
C GLU A 125 -13.11 -12.33 -22.77
N VAL A 126 -12.99 -12.74 -21.50
CA VAL A 126 -11.79 -13.35 -20.96
C VAL A 126 -11.89 -14.87 -21.11
N VAL A 127 -11.11 -15.43 -22.03
CA VAL A 127 -11.04 -16.88 -22.24
C VAL A 127 -9.79 -17.42 -21.53
N ILE A 128 -10.01 -18.26 -20.51
CA ILE A 128 -8.93 -18.89 -19.75
C ILE A 128 -8.75 -20.32 -20.24
N ASP A 129 -7.55 -20.64 -20.72
CA ASP A 129 -7.17 -22.02 -21.03
C ASP A 129 -6.79 -22.77 -19.75
N HIS A 130 -7.79 -23.45 -19.18
CA HIS A 130 -7.62 -24.24 -17.96
C HIS A 130 -6.64 -25.41 -18.13
N GLU A 131 -6.49 -25.99 -19.32
CA GLU A 131 -5.59 -27.12 -19.52
C GLU A 131 -4.14 -26.69 -19.40
N ASN A 132 -3.78 -25.56 -20.03
CA ASN A 132 -2.45 -25.01 -19.93
C ASN A 132 -2.17 -24.40 -18.54
N ALA A 133 -3.19 -23.84 -17.87
CA ALA A 133 -3.06 -23.39 -16.48
C ALA A 133 -2.71 -24.55 -15.52
N GLU A 134 -3.32 -25.73 -15.69
CA GLU A 134 -2.99 -26.91 -14.88
C GLU A 134 -1.59 -27.46 -15.17
N LYS A 135 -1.07 -27.30 -16.40
CA LYS A 135 0.32 -27.64 -16.72
C LYS A 135 1.31 -26.69 -16.03
N LEU A 136 1.01 -25.40 -15.99
CA LEU A 136 1.82 -24.39 -15.30
C LEU A 136 1.93 -24.68 -13.78
N LYS A 137 0.85 -25.12 -13.15
CA LYS A 137 0.85 -25.49 -11.71
C LYS A 137 1.77 -26.67 -11.38
N LYS A 138 2.11 -27.51 -12.36
CA LYS A 138 3.00 -28.67 -12.19
C LYS A 138 4.48 -28.32 -12.34
N ILE A 139 4.81 -27.10 -12.76
CA ILE A 139 6.20 -26.66 -12.91
C ILE A 139 6.84 -26.53 -11.51
N PRO A 140 8.03 -27.09 -11.29
CA PRO A 140 8.74 -26.95 -10.02
C PRO A 140 8.98 -25.48 -9.63
N PRO A 141 8.86 -25.11 -8.35
CA PRO A 141 8.94 -23.72 -7.89
C PRO A 141 10.34 -23.08 -8.04
N ASP A 142 11.37 -23.88 -8.26
CA ASP A 142 12.76 -23.51 -8.52
C ASP A 142 13.08 -23.34 -10.02
N SER A 143 12.09 -23.58 -10.90
CA SER A 143 12.25 -23.40 -12.35
C SER A 143 12.04 -21.95 -12.77
N VAL A 144 12.77 -21.52 -13.80
CA VAL A 144 12.54 -20.24 -14.47
C VAL A 144 11.47 -20.42 -15.54
N VAL A 145 10.35 -19.73 -15.39
CA VAL A 145 9.27 -19.71 -16.40
C VAL A 145 9.36 -18.41 -17.19
N VAL A 146 9.58 -18.52 -18.49
CA VAL A 146 9.62 -17.37 -19.41
C VAL A 146 8.31 -17.32 -20.18
N PHE A 147 7.50 -16.28 -19.94
CA PHE A 147 6.28 -16.03 -20.68
C PHE A 147 6.59 -15.18 -21.91
N VAL A 148 6.44 -15.76 -23.10
CA VAL A 148 6.49 -15.03 -24.37
C VAL A 148 5.07 -14.68 -24.73
N MET A 149 4.65 -13.47 -24.37
CA MET A 149 3.28 -13.00 -24.53
C MET A 149 3.18 -12.05 -25.72
N ASN A 150 2.09 -12.15 -26.48
CA ASN A 150 1.70 -11.08 -27.38
C ASN A 150 0.90 -10.05 -26.59
N HIS A 151 1.22 -8.77 -26.74
CA HIS A 151 0.55 -7.69 -26.04
C HIS A 151 -0.33 -6.92 -27.03
N ARG A 152 -1.65 -7.01 -26.84
CA ARG A 152 -2.68 -6.37 -27.66
C ARG A 152 -3.15 -5.04 -27.09
N SER A 153 -3.02 -4.82 -25.78
CA SER A 153 -3.57 -3.65 -25.09
C SER A 153 -2.84 -3.36 -23.77
N ASN A 154 -2.72 -2.09 -23.36
CA ASN A 154 -2.16 -1.71 -22.04
C ASN A 154 -2.92 -2.32 -20.85
N ILE A 155 -4.10 -2.90 -21.09
CA ILE A 155 -4.92 -3.60 -20.10
C ILE A 155 -4.44 -5.04 -19.86
N ASP A 156 -3.62 -5.61 -20.74
CA ASP A 156 -3.20 -7.02 -20.67
C ASP A 156 -2.48 -7.37 -19.36
N TYR A 157 -1.94 -6.40 -18.63
CA TYR A 157 -1.34 -6.58 -17.29
C TYR A 157 -2.36 -6.72 -16.16
N ILE A 158 -3.63 -6.41 -16.42
CA ILE A 158 -4.72 -6.38 -15.43
C ILE A 158 -5.69 -7.55 -15.63
N LEU A 159 -5.78 -8.08 -16.85
CA LEU A 159 -6.55 -9.27 -17.23
C LEU A 159 -5.93 -10.55 -16.66
#